data_AF-I3U997-F1
#
_entry.id   AF-I3U997-F1
#
_cell.length_a   1.000
_cell.length_b   1.000
_cell.length_c   1.000
_cell.angle_alpha   90.00
_cell.angle_beta   90.00
_cell.angle_gamma   90.00
#
_symmetry.space_group_name_H-M   'P 1'
#
loop_
_entity.id
_entity.type
_entity.pdbx_description
1 polymer ?
#
loop_
_entity_poly.entity_id
_entity_poly.type
_entity_poly.pdbx_seq_one_letter_code
_entity_poly.pdbx_strand_id
1 'polypeptide(L)'
;MKTRITQMLNIEYPIIQAGMSWASSSAALPIAVSNAGGLGMIAAGPMYEQDFRKVLQAVRAGTDKPFAVNIPLYRPGAQAFLDMAYEFRVPVIFASQGGPKAHLARFREIGTRWVHVVSTLEHAGKAAAAGVDALAVVGAEAGGHPPANEVSSLVIVRKAARILRCRSWAAAVSPTAMALPLCLHWVQMPCNWGPAF
;
A
#
# COMPACT_ATOMS: atom_id res chain seq x y z
N MET A 1 9.98 -12.77 10.99
CA MET A 1 9.36 -13.66 9.97
C MET A 1 9.77 -13.18 8.58
N LYS A 2 10.22 -14.03 7.65
CA LYS A 2 10.61 -13.59 6.29
C LYS A 2 9.50 -13.90 5.28
N THR A 3 8.92 -12.86 4.68
CA THR A 3 7.94 -12.95 3.58
C THR A 3 8.42 -12.09 2.41
N ARG A 4 7.77 -12.24 1.24
CA ARG A 4 8.05 -11.38 0.08
C ARG A 4 7.85 -9.89 0.41
N ILE A 5 6.87 -9.57 1.25
CA ILE A 5 6.57 -8.19 1.65
C ILE A 5 7.62 -7.64 2.61
N THR A 6 8.00 -8.41 3.64
CA THR A 6 9.06 -7.96 4.58
C THR A 6 10.36 -7.70 3.85
N GLN A 7 10.71 -8.53 2.86
CA GLN A 7 11.90 -8.36 2.04
C GLN A 7 11.79 -7.18 1.07
N MET A 8 10.66 -7.04 0.36
CA MET A 8 10.45 -5.97 -0.63
C MET A 8 10.41 -4.58 0.01
N LEU A 9 9.78 -4.46 1.18
CA LEU A 9 9.58 -3.19 1.88
C LEU A 9 10.62 -2.93 2.98
N ASN A 10 11.52 -3.89 3.23
CA ASN A 10 12.52 -3.84 4.29
C ASN A 10 11.94 -3.59 5.70
N ILE A 11 10.90 -4.34 6.06
CA ILE A 11 10.21 -4.27 7.37
C ILE A 11 10.31 -5.60 8.11
N GLU A 12 10.18 -5.58 9.44
CA GLU A 12 10.37 -6.75 10.30
C GLU A 12 9.11 -7.62 10.36
N TYR A 13 7.96 -6.97 10.48
CA TYR A 13 6.64 -7.59 10.53
C TYR A 13 5.89 -7.24 9.25
N PRO A 14 5.19 -8.19 8.60
CA PRO A 14 4.37 -7.89 7.43
C PRO A 14 3.02 -7.29 7.86
N ILE A 15 3.09 -6.26 8.69
CA ILE A 15 1.99 -5.48 9.21
C ILE A 15 2.17 -4.08 8.66
N ILE A 16 1.18 -3.62 7.90
CA ILE A 16 1.17 -2.30 7.28
C ILE A 16 0.00 -1.54 7.91
N GLN A 17 0.28 -0.40 8.52
CA GLN A 17 -0.77 0.50 8.97
C GLN A 17 -1.40 1.19 7.75
N ALA A 18 -2.71 1.09 7.61
CA ALA A 18 -3.42 1.68 6.48
C ALA A 18 -3.45 3.22 6.57
N GLY A 19 -3.28 3.91 5.45
CA GLY A 19 -3.48 5.36 5.38
C GLY A 19 -4.92 5.73 5.73
N MET A 20 -5.11 6.30 6.92
CA MET A 20 -6.38 6.79 7.45
C MET A 20 -6.36 8.31 7.49
N SER A 21 -7.22 8.95 6.69
CA SER A 21 -7.39 10.41 6.70
C SER A 21 -7.59 10.91 8.13
N TRP A 22 -6.90 12.00 8.48
CA TRP A 22 -6.90 12.63 9.80
C TRP A 22 -6.16 11.84 10.88
N ALA A 23 -6.42 10.54 11.03
CA ALA A 23 -5.79 9.71 12.07
C ALA A 23 -4.29 9.48 11.80
N SER A 24 -3.93 9.25 10.54
CA SER A 24 -2.54 9.09 10.09
C SER A 24 -2.06 10.25 9.23
N SER A 25 -2.79 11.38 9.29
CA SER A 25 -2.37 12.62 8.67
C SER A 25 -1.47 13.45 9.59
N SER A 26 -0.51 12.77 10.23
CA SER A 26 0.45 13.32 11.18
C SER A 26 1.70 12.43 11.20
N ALA A 27 2.76 12.86 11.88
CA ALA A 27 3.99 12.09 11.97
C ALA A 27 3.95 11.00 13.05
N ALA A 28 3.22 11.22 14.14
CA ALA A 28 3.32 10.39 15.35
C ALA A 28 2.95 8.92 15.11
N LEU A 29 1.82 8.65 14.44
CA LEU A 29 1.37 7.28 14.18
C LEU A 29 2.29 6.54 13.18
N PRO A 30 2.64 7.10 12.00
CA PRO A 30 3.59 6.46 11.10
C PRO A 30 4.95 6.17 11.76
N ILE A 31 5.51 7.12 12.51
CA ILE A 31 6.78 6.92 13.24
C ILE A 31 6.66 5.74 14.21
N ALA A 32 5.61 5.72 15.04
CA ALA A 32 5.42 4.66 16.03
C ALA A 32 5.33 3.27 15.38
N VAL A 33 4.58 3.13 14.29
CA VAL A 33 4.41 1.85 13.59
C VAL A 33 5.71 1.41 12.91
N SER A 34 6.41 2.33 12.23
CA SER A 34 7.70 2.03 11.61
C SER A 34 8.74 1.63 12.66
N ASN A 35 8.83 2.36 13.78
CA ASN A 35 9.72 2.02 14.91
C ASN A 35 9.38 0.67 15.55
N ALA A 36 8.11 0.28 15.61
CA ALA A 36 7.67 -1.04 16.06
C ALA A 36 7.98 -2.19 15.06
N GLY A 37 8.51 -1.89 13.88
CA GLY A 37 8.92 -2.89 12.88
C GLY A 37 7.88 -3.21 11.80
N GLY A 38 6.72 -2.54 11.82
CA GLY A 38 5.76 -2.54 10.72
C GLY A 38 6.08 -1.47 9.67
N LEU A 39 5.14 -1.24 8.75
CA LEU A 39 5.19 -0.09 7.83
C LEU A 39 4.19 0.97 8.27
N GLY A 40 4.68 2.07 8.85
CA GLY A 40 3.88 3.26 9.12
C GLY A 40 3.56 4.00 7.83
N MET A 41 2.35 4.57 7.72
CA MET A 41 1.86 5.20 6.50
C MET A 41 1.18 6.53 6.77
N ILE A 42 1.69 7.59 6.15
CA ILE A 42 1.08 8.92 6.17
C ILE A 42 -0.11 8.94 5.21
N ALA A 43 -1.28 9.39 5.67
CA ALA A 43 -2.41 9.68 4.78
C ALA A 43 -2.34 11.12 4.26
N ALA A 44 -1.96 11.29 3.00
CA ALA A 44 -1.83 12.61 2.37
C ALA A 44 -3.17 13.18 1.87
N GLY A 45 -4.21 12.35 1.76
CA GLY A 45 -5.52 12.73 1.22
C GLY A 45 -6.07 14.09 1.70
N PRO A 46 -6.21 14.30 3.02
CA PRO A 46 -6.78 15.54 3.57
C PRO A 46 -5.77 16.68 3.79
N MET A 47 -4.48 16.46 3.49
CA MET A 47 -3.44 17.44 3.80
C MET A 47 -3.37 18.56 2.75
N TYR A 48 -2.93 19.73 3.20
CA TYR A 48 -2.36 20.76 2.34
C TYR A 48 -0.87 20.51 2.11
N GLU A 49 -0.31 21.08 1.05
CA GLU A 49 1.09 20.82 0.66
C GLU A 49 2.09 21.19 1.76
N GLN A 50 1.86 22.31 2.44
CA GLN A 50 2.72 22.77 3.53
C GLN A 50 2.73 21.80 4.71
N ASP A 51 1.57 21.23 5.05
CA ASP A 51 1.44 20.28 6.15
C ASP A 51 2.05 18.93 5.78
N PHE A 52 1.87 18.49 4.53
CA PHE A 52 2.50 17.28 4.03
C PHE A 52 4.03 17.38 4.08
N ARG A 53 4.60 18.52 3.65
CA ARG A 53 6.04 18.76 3.75
C ARG A 53 6.54 18.70 5.19
N LYS A 54 5.84 19.35 6.14
CA LYS A 54 6.18 19.30 7.57
C LYS A 54 6.12 17.87 8.12
N VAL A 55 5.10 17.09 7.76
CA VAL A 55 4.96 15.70 8.20
C VAL A 55 6.08 14.82 7.63
N LEU A 56 6.44 14.99 6.35
CA LEU A 56 7.58 14.25 5.77
C LEU A 56 8.89 14.54 6.49
N GLN A 57 9.15 15.82 6.82
CA GLN A 57 10.33 16.23 7.59
C GLN A 57 10.32 15.60 8.98
N ALA A 58 9.19 15.65 9.69
CA ALA A 58 9.05 15.09 11.03
C ALA A 58 9.21 13.56 11.04
N VAL A 59 8.65 12.85 10.07
CA VAL A 59 8.82 11.38 9.96
C VAL A 59 10.28 11.03 9.69
N ARG A 60 10.96 11.74 8.78
CA ARG A 60 12.40 11.54 8.52
C ARG A 60 13.28 11.80 9.75
N ALA A 61 12.90 12.76 10.60
CA ALA A 61 13.61 13.03 11.84
C ALA A 61 13.29 12.02 12.97
N GLY A 62 12.13 11.37 12.92
CA GLY A 62 11.65 10.48 13.99
C GLY A 62 11.90 8.99 13.76
N THR A 63 12.30 8.58 12.56
CA THR A 63 12.62 7.18 12.27
C THR A 63 13.60 7.03 11.10
N ASP A 64 14.55 6.11 11.25
CA ASP A 64 15.41 5.63 10.16
C ASP A 64 14.80 4.40 9.44
N LYS A 65 13.68 3.87 9.95
CA LYS A 65 12.99 2.70 9.37
C LYS A 65 12.10 3.12 8.20
N PRO A 66 11.80 2.22 7.24
CA PRO A 66 10.93 2.53 6.12
C PRO A 66 9.54 2.99 6.56
N PHE A 67 8.98 3.97 5.84
CA PHE A 67 7.62 4.44 5.98
C PHE A 67 6.97 4.58 4.58
N ALA A 68 5.66 4.73 4.56
CA ALA A 68 4.88 4.88 3.35
C ALA A 68 4.09 6.20 3.32
N VAL A 69 3.66 6.59 2.14
CA VAL A 69 2.66 7.64 1.96
C VAL A 69 1.51 7.11 1.11
N ASN A 70 0.28 7.30 1.58
CA ASN A 70 -0.92 7.09 0.80
C ASN A 70 -1.33 8.37 0.07
N ILE A 71 -1.44 8.29 -1.27
CA ILE A 71 -1.83 9.41 -2.15
C ILE A 71 -2.98 8.95 -3.05
N PRO A 72 -4.22 9.40 -2.80
CA PRO A 72 -5.32 9.25 -3.75
C PRO A 72 -5.04 10.08 -5.01
N LEU A 73 -5.04 9.46 -6.18
CA LEU A 73 -4.61 10.11 -7.44
C LEU A 73 -5.69 10.99 -8.08
N TYR A 74 -6.97 10.79 -7.75
CA TYR A 74 -8.07 11.60 -8.28
C TYR A 74 -8.09 13.04 -7.74
N ARG A 75 -7.41 13.30 -6.61
CA ARG A 75 -7.51 14.59 -5.92
C ARG A 75 -6.86 15.71 -6.75
N PRO A 76 -7.43 16.93 -6.74
CA PRO A 76 -6.74 18.11 -7.27
C PRO A 76 -5.36 18.27 -6.61
N GLY A 77 -4.34 18.57 -7.42
CA GLY A 77 -2.97 18.75 -6.93
C GLY A 77 -2.26 17.46 -6.51
N ALA A 78 -2.77 16.26 -6.85
CA ALA A 78 -2.06 14.99 -6.60
C ALA A 78 -0.60 15.01 -7.12
N GLN A 79 -0.36 15.71 -8.24
CA GLN A 79 0.97 15.85 -8.83
C GLN A 79 1.96 16.52 -7.88
N ALA A 80 1.60 17.63 -7.23
CA ALA A 80 2.48 18.32 -6.28
C ALA A 80 2.85 17.42 -5.08
N PHE A 81 1.93 16.57 -4.63
CA PHE A 81 2.18 15.60 -3.56
C PHE A 81 3.13 14.49 -4.00
N LEU A 82 2.98 14.00 -5.24
CA LEU A 82 3.92 13.05 -5.80
C LEU A 82 5.30 13.68 -6.02
N ASP A 83 5.37 14.94 -6.46
CA ASP A 83 6.64 15.65 -6.66
C ASP A 83 7.36 15.84 -5.33
N MET A 84 6.65 16.23 -4.26
CA MET A 84 7.21 16.25 -2.91
C MET A 84 7.63 14.85 -2.43
N ALA A 85 6.83 13.80 -2.67
CA ALA A 85 7.21 12.43 -2.30
C ALA A 85 8.48 11.96 -3.04
N TYR A 86 8.66 12.41 -4.28
CA TYR A 86 9.86 12.16 -5.08
C TYR A 86 11.08 12.92 -4.54
N GLU A 87 10.95 14.23 -4.26
CA GLU A 87 11.99 15.06 -3.65
C GLU A 87 12.49 14.47 -2.31
N PHE A 88 11.57 14.04 -1.45
CA PHE A 88 11.88 13.45 -0.16
C PHE A 88 12.30 11.97 -0.23
N ARG A 89 12.35 11.39 -1.44
CA ARG A 89 12.67 9.98 -1.70
C ARG A 89 11.89 9.03 -0.80
N VAL A 90 10.57 9.19 -0.74
CA VAL A 90 9.69 8.34 0.08
C VAL A 90 9.89 6.88 -0.31
N PRO A 91 10.16 5.97 0.64
CA PRO A 91 10.54 4.60 0.29
C PRO A 91 9.38 3.76 -0.29
N VAL A 92 8.14 4.04 0.12
CA VAL A 92 6.96 3.30 -0.34
C VAL A 92 5.78 4.23 -0.62
N ILE A 93 5.16 4.10 -1.79
CA ILE A 93 3.92 4.81 -2.14
C ILE A 93 2.75 3.85 -2.20
N PHE A 94 1.65 4.22 -1.56
CA PHE A 94 0.35 3.59 -1.70
C PHE A 94 -0.57 4.51 -2.51
N ALA A 95 -0.76 4.21 -3.78
CA ALA A 95 -1.65 5.00 -4.64
C ALA A 95 -3.02 4.33 -4.78
N SER A 96 -4.09 5.13 -4.77
CA SER A 96 -5.47 4.68 -4.95
C SER A 96 -6.22 5.61 -5.91
N GLN A 97 -7.40 5.19 -6.39
CA GLN A 97 -8.35 6.05 -7.11
C GLN A 97 -7.70 6.83 -8.28
N GLY A 98 -7.03 6.13 -9.19
CA GLY A 98 -6.43 6.68 -10.41
C GLY A 98 -5.38 5.74 -11.00
N GLY A 99 -4.81 6.09 -12.15
CA GLY A 99 -3.89 5.22 -12.88
C GLY A 99 -2.43 5.37 -12.41
N PRO A 100 -1.70 4.28 -12.07
CA PRO A 100 -0.32 4.38 -11.62
C PRO A 100 0.69 4.58 -12.76
N LYS A 101 0.34 4.17 -13.99
CA LYS A 101 1.26 4.00 -15.14
C LYS A 101 2.16 5.21 -15.41
N ALA A 102 1.62 6.43 -15.32
CA ALA A 102 2.36 7.66 -15.60
C ALA A 102 3.48 7.97 -14.60
N HIS A 103 3.46 7.34 -13.42
CA HIS A 103 4.37 7.69 -12.31
C HIS A 103 5.40 6.60 -12.00
N LEU A 104 5.17 5.36 -12.45
CA LEU A 104 5.99 4.22 -12.03
C LEU A 104 7.46 4.33 -12.41
N ALA A 105 7.77 4.83 -13.62
CA ALA A 105 9.15 4.93 -14.10
C ALA A 105 10.00 5.82 -13.18
N ARG A 106 9.56 7.06 -12.93
CA ARG A 106 10.29 8.00 -12.07
C ARG A 106 10.50 7.48 -10.65
N PHE A 107 9.49 6.84 -10.05
CA PHE A 107 9.64 6.35 -8.67
C PHE A 107 10.54 5.12 -8.58
N ARG A 108 10.55 4.29 -9.62
CA ARG A 108 11.47 3.16 -9.72
C ARG A 108 12.93 3.61 -9.80
N GLU A 109 13.22 4.70 -10.51
CA GLU A 109 14.59 5.26 -10.64
C GLU A 109 15.20 5.64 -9.29
N ILE A 110 14.38 6.11 -8.34
CA ILE A 110 14.83 6.47 -6.99
C ILE A 110 14.67 5.32 -5.98
N GLY A 111 14.31 4.12 -6.43
CA GLY A 111 14.15 2.93 -5.60
C GLY A 111 12.86 2.88 -4.76
N THR A 112 11.91 3.79 -4.98
CA THR A 112 10.61 3.78 -4.30
C THR A 112 9.78 2.59 -4.76
N ARG A 113 9.20 1.85 -3.80
CA ARG A 113 8.24 0.78 -4.08
C ARG A 113 6.84 1.33 -4.25
N TRP A 114 6.14 0.88 -5.28
CA TRP A 114 4.79 1.32 -5.56
C TRP A 114 3.78 0.21 -5.29
N VAL A 115 2.91 0.42 -4.30
CA VAL A 115 1.78 -0.43 -3.99
C VAL A 115 0.50 0.25 -4.47
N HIS A 116 -0.30 -0.46 -5.28
CA HIS A 116 -1.55 0.10 -5.79
C HIS A 116 -2.76 -0.51 -5.12
N VAL A 117 -3.61 0.34 -4.53
CA VAL A 117 -4.83 -0.06 -3.84
C VAL A 117 -5.93 -0.34 -4.85
N VAL A 118 -6.52 -1.53 -4.78
CA VAL A 118 -7.53 -1.99 -5.74
C VAL A 118 -8.69 -2.65 -5.00
N SER A 119 -9.90 -2.42 -5.53
CA SER A 119 -11.15 -2.93 -4.96
C SER A 119 -11.93 -3.81 -5.95
N THR A 120 -11.39 -4.02 -7.16
CA THR A 120 -11.96 -4.90 -8.19
C THR A 120 -10.87 -5.71 -8.87
N LEU A 121 -11.22 -6.86 -9.44
CA LEU A 121 -10.28 -7.71 -10.19
C LEU A 121 -9.80 -7.04 -11.48
N GLU A 122 -10.64 -6.22 -12.09
CA GLU A 122 -10.29 -5.45 -13.28
C GLU A 122 -9.20 -4.43 -12.96
N HIS A 123 -9.36 -3.66 -11.87
CA HIS A 123 -8.34 -2.71 -11.42
C HIS A 123 -7.06 -3.44 -11.00
N ALA A 124 -7.17 -4.59 -10.33
CA ALA A 124 -6.02 -5.43 -10.00
C ALA A 124 -5.24 -5.86 -11.25
N GLY A 125 -5.94 -6.30 -12.30
CA GLY A 125 -5.33 -6.69 -13.57
C GLY A 125 -4.66 -5.53 -14.29
N LYS A 126 -5.32 -4.36 -14.36
CA LYS A 126 -4.77 -3.14 -14.98
C LYS A 126 -3.54 -2.62 -14.23
N ALA A 127 -3.59 -2.58 -12.91
CA ALA A 127 -2.49 -2.12 -12.07
C ALA A 127 -1.29 -3.07 -12.12
N ALA A 128 -1.54 -4.38 -12.09
CA ALA A 128 -0.52 -5.39 -12.36
C ALA A 128 0.10 -5.15 -13.74
N ALA A 129 -0.69 -5.14 -14.82
CA ALA A 129 -0.16 -4.90 -16.17
C ALA A 129 0.64 -3.58 -16.32
N ALA A 130 0.37 -2.58 -15.48
CA ALA A 130 1.12 -1.32 -15.48
C ALA A 130 2.54 -1.42 -14.87
N GLY A 131 2.86 -2.44 -14.07
CA GLY A 131 4.20 -2.58 -13.49
C GLY A 131 4.34 -2.28 -12.00
N VAL A 132 3.27 -2.28 -11.21
CA VAL A 132 3.31 -1.96 -9.77
C VAL A 132 4.07 -3.04 -8.97
N ASP A 133 4.84 -2.69 -7.95
CA ASP A 133 5.60 -3.69 -7.17
C ASP A 133 4.68 -4.62 -6.38
N ALA A 134 3.53 -4.10 -5.93
CA ALA A 134 2.50 -4.89 -5.29
C ALA A 134 1.11 -4.25 -5.42
N LEU A 135 0.09 -5.03 -5.07
CA LEU A 135 -1.28 -4.56 -4.91
C LEU A 135 -1.62 -4.50 -3.41
N ALA A 136 -2.62 -3.70 -3.07
CA ALA A 136 -3.33 -3.77 -1.81
C ALA A 136 -4.81 -3.97 -2.13
N VAL A 137 -5.28 -5.21 -1.97
CA VAL A 137 -6.66 -5.59 -2.31
C VAL A 137 -7.58 -5.28 -1.13
N VAL A 138 -8.68 -4.59 -1.40
CA VAL A 138 -9.65 -4.10 -0.40
C VAL A 138 -11.02 -4.71 -0.66
N GLY A 139 -11.64 -5.32 0.36
CA GLY A 139 -13.01 -5.81 0.31
C GLY A 139 -14.02 -4.87 0.98
N ALA A 140 -15.29 -5.29 0.97
CA ALA A 140 -16.44 -4.52 1.44
C ALA A 140 -16.37 -4.04 2.89
N GLU A 141 -15.62 -4.76 3.74
CA GLU A 141 -15.49 -4.48 5.16
C GLU A 141 -14.66 -3.22 5.44
N ALA A 142 -13.94 -2.71 4.43
CA ALA A 142 -13.02 -1.61 4.60
C ALA A 142 -13.71 -0.27 4.88
N GLY A 143 -13.16 0.47 5.84
CA GLY A 143 -13.53 1.86 6.06
C GLY A 143 -13.16 2.77 4.88
N GLY A 144 -13.85 3.91 4.78
CA GLY A 144 -13.60 4.92 3.76
C GLY A 144 -14.42 4.68 2.49
N HIS A 145 -13.75 4.31 1.39
CA HIS A 145 -14.39 4.08 0.09
C HIS A 145 -14.39 2.59 -0.24
N PRO A 146 -15.30 1.79 0.36
CA PRO A 146 -15.39 0.36 0.07
C PRO A 146 -15.76 0.13 -1.40
N PRO A 147 -15.47 -1.08 -1.93
CA PRO A 147 -15.92 -1.44 -3.28
C PRO A 147 -17.44 -1.31 -3.42
N ALA A 148 -17.88 -0.67 -4.50
CA ALA A 148 -19.31 -0.53 -4.82
C ALA A 148 -20.02 -1.86 -5.12
N ASN A 149 -19.26 -2.93 -5.38
CA ASN A 149 -19.82 -4.27 -5.59
C ASN A 149 -19.99 -5.08 -4.29
N GLU A 150 -19.60 -4.50 -3.14
CA GLU A 150 -19.72 -5.08 -1.81
C GLU A 150 -19.15 -6.51 -1.69
N VAL A 151 -18.15 -6.85 -2.52
CA VAL A 151 -17.48 -8.13 -2.43
C VAL A 151 -16.56 -8.15 -1.22
N SER A 152 -16.80 -9.11 -0.33
CA SER A 152 -16.03 -9.30 0.90
C SER A 152 -14.56 -9.60 0.65
N SER A 153 -13.72 -9.20 1.61
CA SER A 153 -12.29 -9.48 1.61
C SER A 153 -12.03 -10.98 1.53
N LEU A 154 -12.88 -11.81 2.14
CA LEU A 154 -12.79 -13.27 2.05
C LEU A 154 -12.80 -13.81 0.61
N VAL A 155 -13.56 -13.15 -0.29
CA VAL A 155 -13.72 -13.56 -1.68
C VAL A 155 -12.70 -12.87 -2.58
N ILE A 156 -12.62 -11.53 -2.56
CA ILE A 156 -11.83 -10.77 -3.53
C ILE A 156 -10.33 -11.05 -3.40
N VAL A 157 -9.84 -11.21 -2.17
CA VAL A 157 -8.42 -11.50 -1.87
C VAL A 157 -8.01 -12.82 -2.50
N ARG A 158 -8.78 -13.89 -2.25
CA ARG A 158 -8.49 -15.22 -2.79
C ARG A 158 -8.56 -15.23 -4.32
N LYS A 159 -9.56 -14.56 -4.90
CA LYS A 159 -9.74 -14.51 -6.35
C LYS A 159 -8.62 -13.71 -7.02
N ALA A 160 -8.24 -12.55 -6.47
CA ALA A 160 -7.12 -11.75 -6.95
C ALA A 160 -5.81 -12.54 -6.89
N ALA A 161 -5.53 -13.22 -5.77
CA ALA A 161 -4.33 -14.04 -5.62
C ALA A 161 -4.23 -15.14 -6.70
N ARG A 162 -5.34 -15.83 -7.01
CA ARG A 162 -5.36 -16.88 -8.05
C ARG A 162 -5.09 -16.32 -9.45
N ILE A 163 -5.75 -15.22 -9.82
CA ILE A 163 -5.61 -14.61 -11.16
C ILE A 163 -4.19 -14.06 -11.37
N LEU A 164 -3.62 -13.45 -10.33
CA LEU A 164 -2.29 -12.82 -10.40
C LEU A 164 -1.15 -13.84 -10.35
N ARG A 165 -1.35 -14.99 -9.71
CA ARG A 165 -0.42 -16.14 -9.77
C ARG A 165 -0.31 -16.70 -11.17
N CYS A 166 -1.42 -16.84 -11.89
CA CYS A 166 -1.41 -17.26 -13.30
C CYS A 166 -0.63 -16.27 -14.20
N ARG A 167 -0.35 -15.06 -13.71
CA ARG A 167 0.38 -14.01 -14.44
C ARG A 167 1.77 -13.72 -13.86
N SER A 168 2.28 -14.52 -12.90
CA SER A 168 3.59 -14.34 -12.24
C SER A 168 3.79 -13.03 -11.44
N TRP A 169 2.76 -12.57 -10.70
CA TRP A 169 2.85 -11.35 -9.87
C TRP A 169 2.95 -11.61 -8.36
N ALA A 170 3.70 -10.76 -7.65
CA ALA A 170 3.66 -10.68 -6.18
C ALA A 170 2.49 -9.78 -5.76
N ALA A 171 1.32 -10.36 -5.52
CA ALA A 171 0.18 -9.62 -4.97
C ALA A 171 0.34 -9.49 -3.46
N ALA A 172 0.29 -8.26 -2.92
CA ALA A 172 -0.06 -8.11 -1.52
C ALA A 172 -1.58 -8.11 -1.39
N VAL A 173 -2.14 -8.92 -0.50
CA VAL A 173 -3.57 -9.14 -0.41
C VAL A 173 -3.95 -8.97 1.06
N SER A 174 -4.81 -8.00 1.36
CA SER A 174 -5.27 -7.70 2.72
C SER A 174 -6.66 -8.31 2.93
N PRO A 175 -6.84 -9.31 3.82
CA PRO A 175 -8.15 -9.88 4.15
C PRO A 175 -8.89 -9.14 5.27
N THR A 176 -8.25 -8.19 5.95
CA THR A 176 -8.79 -7.60 7.18
C THR A 176 -8.67 -6.08 7.15
N ALA A 177 -9.71 -5.46 6.60
CA ALA A 177 -10.10 -4.12 6.99
C ALA A 177 -11.36 -4.18 7.89
N MET A 178 -11.53 -5.27 8.64
CA MET A 178 -12.48 -5.32 9.76
C MET A 178 -11.92 -4.49 10.92
N ALA A 179 -12.82 -3.78 11.59
CA ALA A 179 -12.56 -2.90 12.71
C ALA A 179 -11.56 -3.46 13.75
N LEU A 180 -10.73 -2.55 14.26
CA LEU A 180 -9.63 -2.63 15.24
C LEU A 180 -8.21 -2.93 14.71
N PRO A 181 -7.20 -2.20 15.25
CA PRO A 181 -5.85 -2.16 14.74
C PRO A 181 -5.12 -3.46 15.09
N LEU A 182 -4.08 -3.78 14.33
CA LEU A 182 -3.18 -4.93 14.47
C LEU A 182 -3.56 -6.20 13.69
N CYS A 183 -2.58 -6.59 12.86
CA CYS A 183 -2.35 -7.90 12.26
C CYS A 183 -3.16 -8.28 10.99
N LEU A 184 -2.45 -8.27 9.86
CA LEU A 184 -2.83 -8.95 8.63
C LEU A 184 -2.21 -10.37 8.61
N HIS A 185 -3.03 -11.38 8.34
CA HIS A 185 -2.58 -12.74 8.03
C HIS A 185 -2.46 -12.91 6.50
N TRP A 186 -1.34 -13.48 6.05
CA TRP A 186 -1.01 -13.64 4.62
C TRP A 186 -1.25 -15.06 4.15
N VAL A 187 -1.97 -15.23 3.03
CA VAL A 187 -2.06 -16.53 2.35
C VAL A 187 -0.85 -16.69 1.42
N GLN A 188 0.25 -17.24 1.96
CA GLN A 188 1.26 -17.91 1.16
C GLN A 188 0.65 -19.22 0.62
N MET A 189 0.21 -19.27 -0.63
CA MET A 189 0.26 -20.56 -1.34
C MET A 189 1.64 -20.69 -2.01
N PRO A 190 2.36 -21.80 -1.83
CA PRO A 190 3.55 -22.09 -2.60
C PRO A 190 3.17 -22.26 -4.07
N CYS A 191 3.99 -21.71 -4.96
CA CYS A 191 4.02 -22.20 -6.33
C CYS A 191 4.85 -23.48 -6.29
N ASN A 192 4.21 -24.65 -6.23
CA ASN A 192 4.76 -25.82 -6.88
C ASN A 192 3.65 -26.80 -7.26
N TRP A 193 3.87 -27.46 -8.38
CA TRP A 193 3.04 -28.48 -8.98
C TRP A 193 2.96 -29.75 -8.11
N GLY A 194 1.83 -30.47 -8.21
CA GLY A 194 1.71 -31.88 -7.84
C GLY A 194 0.62 -32.18 -6.80
N PRO A 195 -0.30 -33.14 -7.06
CA PRO A 195 -1.29 -33.57 -6.09
C PRO A 195 -0.65 -34.54 -5.09
N ALA A 196 -0.87 -34.34 -3.80
CA ALA A 196 -1.05 -35.37 -2.77
C ALA A 196 -0.78 -34.80 -1.37
N PHE A 197 -1.79 -34.99 -0.50
CA PHE A 197 -1.88 -34.72 0.94
C PHE A 197 -2.03 -33.26 1.38
#